data_AF-A0A952QMV4-F1
#
_entry.id   AF-A0A952QMV4-F1
#
_cell.length_a   1.000
_cell.length_b   1.000
_cell.length_c   1.000
_cell.angle_alpha   90.00
_cell.angle_beta   90.00
_cell.angle_gamma   90.00
#
_symmetry.space_group_name_H-M   'P 1'
#
loop_
_entity.id
_entity.type
_entity.pdbx_description
1 polymer ?
#
loop_
_entity_poly.entity_id
_entity_poly.type
_entity_poly.pdbx_seq_one_letter_code
_entity_poly.pdbx_strand_id
1 'polypeptide(L)'
;MARWSRVWLGPEGLWLMISLAVYVAAAMNQPSTPAGNDFLETLWVAIPLVGIPLTFATALLPADTGWWWLVRVTVASCIGVIIASFIAAGGVDYHDSRNSGLLGAPVYSLSIGLLLLFPLTILATLLIWKKRRANR
;
A
#
# COMPACT_ATOMS: atom_id res chain seq x y z
N MET A 1 -18.61 14.37 -12.46
CA MET A 1 -17.17 14.14 -12.76
C MET A 1 -16.26 14.35 -11.53
N ALA A 2 -16.45 15.40 -10.73
CA ALA A 2 -15.60 15.71 -9.56
C ALA A 2 -15.52 14.64 -8.44
N ARG A 3 -16.51 13.73 -8.32
CA ARG A 3 -16.50 12.66 -7.31
C ARG A 3 -15.52 11.53 -7.67
N TRP A 4 -15.45 11.17 -8.95
CA TRP A 4 -14.61 10.06 -9.42
C TRP A 4 -13.13 10.45 -9.45
N SER A 5 -12.81 11.70 -9.83
CA SER A 5 -11.43 12.19 -9.79
C SER A 5 -10.83 12.16 -8.38
N ARG A 6 -11.63 12.39 -7.32
CA ARG A 6 -11.20 12.28 -5.91
C ARG A 6 -10.97 10.84 -5.43
N VAL A 7 -11.51 9.85 -6.14
CA VAL A 7 -11.26 8.43 -5.84
C VAL A 7 -9.99 7.98 -6.56
N TRP A 8 -9.86 8.30 -7.84
CA TRP A 8 -8.69 7.97 -8.65
C TRP A 8 -7.41 8.69 -8.19
N LEU A 9 -7.52 9.93 -7.72
CA LEU A 9 -6.41 10.71 -7.14
C LEU A 9 -6.34 10.56 -5.62
N GLY A 10 -7.11 9.63 -5.03
CA GLY A 10 -7.15 9.40 -3.58
C GLY A 10 -6.29 8.22 -3.13
N PRO A 11 -6.30 7.92 -1.82
CA PRO A 11 -5.64 6.74 -1.25
C PRO A 11 -5.97 5.43 -1.99
N GLU A 12 -7.24 5.21 -2.30
CA GLU A 12 -7.73 3.98 -2.94
C GLU A 12 -7.21 3.86 -4.38
N GLY A 13 -7.25 4.94 -5.15
CA GLY A 13 -6.73 4.97 -6.51
C GLY A 13 -5.23 4.68 -6.56
N LEU A 14 -4.46 5.25 -5.62
CA LEU A 14 -3.04 4.95 -5.49
C LEU A 14 -2.80 3.44 -5.24
N TRP A 15 -3.51 2.84 -4.30
CA TRP A 15 -3.36 1.41 -4.00
C TRP A 15 -3.77 0.53 -5.17
N LEU A 16 -4.82 0.88 -5.92
CA LEU A 16 -5.19 0.18 -7.15
C LEU A 16 -4.05 0.23 -8.18
N MET A 17 -3.41 1.39 -8.35
CA MET A 17 -2.27 1.54 -9.27
C MET A 17 -1.05 0.75 -8.81
N ILE A 18 -0.75 0.74 -7.50
CA ILE A 18 0.32 -0.09 -6.92
C ILE A 18 0.03 -1.57 -7.17
N SER A 19 -1.17 -2.04 -6.83
CA SER A 19 -1.57 -3.44 -7.06
C SER A 19 -1.49 -3.81 -8.54
N LEU A 20 -1.89 -2.93 -9.46
CA LEU A 20 -1.77 -3.15 -10.89
C LEU A 20 -0.30 -3.25 -11.34
N ALA A 21 0.56 -2.36 -10.87
CA ALA A 21 1.99 -2.41 -11.20
C ALA A 21 2.65 -3.70 -10.69
N VAL A 22 2.31 -4.11 -9.47
CA VAL A 22 2.78 -5.37 -8.88
C VAL A 22 2.25 -6.58 -9.65
N TYR A 23 1.00 -6.55 -10.10
CA TYR A 23 0.43 -7.59 -10.95
C TYR A 23 1.18 -7.72 -12.28
N VAL A 24 1.49 -6.60 -12.95
CA VAL A 24 2.28 -6.62 -14.19
C VAL A 24 3.66 -7.23 -13.93
N ALA A 25 4.33 -6.84 -12.85
CA ALA A 25 5.62 -7.43 -12.48
C ALA A 25 5.54 -8.94 -12.24
N ALA A 26 4.51 -9.40 -11.51
CA ALA A 26 4.27 -10.82 -11.26
C ALA A 26 4.00 -11.60 -12.57
N ALA A 27 3.20 -11.03 -13.47
CA ALA A 27 2.90 -11.62 -14.78
C ALA A 27 4.14 -11.69 -15.69
N MET A 28 5.07 -10.75 -15.58
CA MET A 28 6.33 -10.76 -16.33
C MET A 28 7.31 -11.83 -15.84
N ASN A 29 7.16 -12.35 -14.62
CA ASN A 29 7.94 -13.46 -14.08
C ASN A 29 7.31 -14.83 -14.43
N GLN A 30 6.66 -14.95 -15.59
CA GLN A 30 6.06 -16.19 -16.09
C GLN A 30 6.66 -16.52 -17.47
N PRO A 31 7.44 -17.60 -17.63
CA PRO A 31 7.81 -18.59 -16.59
C PRO A 31 8.75 -18.00 -15.53
N SER A 32 8.68 -18.55 -14.32
CA SER A 32 9.43 -18.03 -13.17
C SER A 32 10.94 -18.17 -13.32
N THR A 33 11.65 -17.10 -12.95
CA THR A 33 13.11 -17.03 -12.98
C THR A 33 13.64 -16.73 -11.58
N PRO A 34 14.87 -17.14 -11.23
CA PRO A 34 15.47 -16.80 -9.93
C PRO A 34 15.49 -15.30 -9.66
N ALA A 35 15.92 -14.50 -10.64
CA ALA A 35 15.98 -13.04 -10.50
C ALA A 35 14.59 -12.41 -10.33
N GLY A 36 13.57 -12.90 -11.04
CA GLY A 36 12.20 -12.41 -10.89
C GLY A 36 11.59 -12.81 -9.54
N ASN A 37 11.89 -14.00 -9.03
CA ASN A 37 11.49 -14.42 -7.69
C ASN A 37 12.10 -13.51 -6.62
N ASP A 38 13.42 -13.27 -6.67
CA ASP A 38 14.12 -12.40 -5.72
C ASP A 38 13.57 -10.96 -5.76
N PHE A 39 13.25 -10.47 -6.96
CA PHE A 39 12.62 -9.16 -7.15
C PHE A 39 11.24 -9.09 -6.49
N LEU A 40 10.37 -10.07 -6.72
CA LEU A 40 9.02 -10.11 -6.16
C LEU A 40 9.03 -10.32 -4.64
N GLU A 41 9.99 -11.09 -4.11
CA GLU A 41 10.23 -11.20 -2.67
C GLU A 41 10.59 -9.85 -2.05
N THR A 42 11.51 -9.12 -2.69
CA THR A 42 11.87 -7.77 -2.26
C THR A 42 10.65 -6.84 -2.36
N LEU A 43 9.82 -7.00 -3.39
CA LEU A 43 8.69 -6.14 -3.67
C LEU A 43 7.61 -6.23 -2.58
N TRP A 44 7.26 -7.42 -2.08
CA TRP A 44 6.23 -7.53 -1.02
C TRP A 44 6.67 -6.90 0.31
N VAL A 45 7.99 -6.79 0.56
CA VAL A 45 8.56 -6.04 1.69
C VAL A 45 8.58 -4.54 1.40
N ALA A 46 8.90 -4.13 0.18
CA ALA A 46 8.97 -2.72 -0.22
C ALA A 46 7.57 -2.05 -0.30
N ILE A 47 6.53 -2.82 -0.63
CA ILE A 47 5.14 -2.35 -0.75
C ILE A 47 4.68 -1.50 0.45
N PRO A 48 4.74 -1.97 1.71
CA PRO A 48 4.34 -1.16 2.86
C PRO A 48 5.30 0.01 3.11
N LEU A 49 6.60 -0.18 2.88
CA LEU A 49 7.64 0.83 3.13
C LEU A 49 7.51 2.06 2.23
N VAL A 50 7.04 1.87 0.99
CA VAL A 50 6.88 2.94 0.01
C VAL A 50 5.42 3.34 -0.15
N GLY A 51 4.52 2.37 -0.25
CA GLY A 51 3.09 2.60 -0.50
C GLY A 51 2.40 3.40 0.60
N ILE A 52 2.74 3.14 1.87
CA ILE A 52 2.12 3.87 2.99
C ILE A 52 2.55 5.34 3.00
N PRO A 53 3.86 5.71 2.97
CA PRO A 53 4.26 7.10 2.84
C PRO A 53 3.62 7.82 1.63
N LEU A 54 3.57 7.17 0.47
CA LEU A 54 2.92 7.71 -0.72
C LEU A 54 1.42 7.94 -0.51
N THR A 55 0.76 7.07 0.26
CA THR A 55 -0.66 7.24 0.61
C THR A 55 -0.89 8.49 1.45
N PHE A 56 -0.01 8.79 2.40
CA PHE A 56 -0.05 10.06 3.14
C PHE A 56 0.27 11.26 2.25
N ALA A 57 1.14 11.10 1.25
CA ALA A 57 1.45 12.16 0.28
C ALA A 57 0.23 12.59 -0.57
N THR A 58 -0.84 11.79 -0.63
CA THR A 58 -2.12 12.21 -1.23
C THR A 58 -2.74 13.43 -0.53
N ALA A 59 -2.30 13.76 0.70
CA ALA A 59 -2.65 15.00 1.38
C ALA A 59 -2.25 16.27 0.59
N LEU A 60 -1.24 16.16 -0.28
CA LEU A 60 -0.72 17.26 -1.10
C LEU A 60 -1.58 17.52 -2.35
N LEU A 61 -2.48 16.59 -2.68
CA LEU A 61 -3.39 16.74 -3.81
C LEU A 61 -4.52 17.70 -3.43
N PRO A 62 -5.17 18.37 -4.41
CA PRO A 62 -6.24 19.35 -4.17
C PRO A 62 -7.57 18.74 -3.68
N ALA A 63 -7.50 17.87 -2.67
CA ALA A 63 -8.61 17.22 -1.99
C ALA A 63 -8.67 17.63 -0.51
N ASP A 64 -9.85 17.53 0.10
CA ASP A 64 -10.05 17.89 1.50
C ASP A 64 -9.30 16.93 2.45
N THR A 65 -8.29 17.46 3.14
CA THR A 65 -7.45 16.78 4.13
C THR A 65 -8.07 16.85 5.53
N GLY A 66 -9.20 16.16 5.69
CA GLY A 66 -9.93 16.04 6.95
C GLY A 66 -9.87 14.65 7.59
N TRP A 67 -10.64 14.44 8.66
CA TRP A 67 -10.77 13.14 9.32
C TRP A 67 -11.20 12.02 8.37
N TRP A 68 -12.08 12.33 7.42
CA TRP A 68 -12.53 11.37 6.42
C TRP A 68 -11.40 10.92 5.50
N TRP A 69 -10.50 11.83 5.11
CA TRP A 69 -9.30 11.47 4.35
C TRP A 69 -8.40 10.55 5.17
N LEU A 70 -8.20 10.82 6.46
CA LEU A 70 -7.37 9.96 7.31
C LEU A 70 -7.95 8.53 7.45
N VAL A 71 -9.27 8.39 7.59
CA VAL A 71 -9.94 7.07 7.58
C VAL A 71 -9.67 6.33 6.27
N ARG A 72 -9.80 7.02 5.12
CA ARG A 72 -9.49 6.44 3.81
C ARG A 72 -8.04 6.01 3.70
N VAL A 73 -7.09 6.84 4.15
CA VAL A 73 -5.66 6.48 4.18
C VAL A 73 -5.44 5.20 4.96
N THR A 74 -5.98 5.10 6.17
CA THR A 74 -5.79 3.92 7.02
C THR A 74 -6.39 2.66 6.41
N VAL A 75 -7.67 2.71 6.00
CA VAL A 75 -8.37 1.54 5.45
C VAL A 75 -7.78 1.11 4.11
N ALA A 76 -7.55 2.06 3.20
CA ALA A 76 -6.95 1.76 1.89
C ALA A 76 -5.55 1.20 2.04
N SER A 77 -4.74 1.70 2.98
CA SER A 77 -3.40 1.16 3.23
C SER A 77 -3.42 -0.26 3.74
N CYS A 78 -4.28 -0.59 4.72
CA CYS A 78 -4.39 -1.96 5.21
C CYS A 78 -4.81 -2.93 4.08
N ILE A 79 -5.86 -2.59 3.34
CA ILE A 79 -6.36 -3.44 2.24
C ILE A 79 -5.35 -3.53 1.11
N GLY A 80 -4.79 -2.39 0.69
CA GLY A 80 -3.87 -2.28 -0.43
C GLY A 80 -2.55 -3.01 -0.18
N VAL A 81 -1.99 -2.91 1.04
CA VAL A 81 -0.79 -3.69 1.42
C VAL A 81 -1.07 -5.18 1.29
N ILE A 82 -2.18 -5.67 1.86
CA ILE A 82 -2.54 -7.10 1.80
C ILE A 82 -2.66 -7.56 0.34
N ILE A 83 -3.43 -6.83 -0.47
CA ILE A 83 -3.67 -7.22 -1.87
C ILE A 83 -2.37 -7.19 -2.67
N ALA A 84 -1.62 -6.09 -2.63
CA ALA A 84 -0.39 -5.95 -3.41
C ALA A 84 0.68 -6.97 -2.99
N SER A 85 0.87 -7.20 -1.70
CA SER A 85 1.82 -8.22 -1.21
C SER A 85 1.39 -9.64 -1.56
N PHE A 86 0.09 -9.94 -1.54
CA PHE A 86 -0.44 -11.22 -2.01
C PHE A 86 -0.17 -11.44 -3.49
N ILE A 87 -0.37 -10.42 -4.33
CA ILE A 87 -0.06 -10.49 -5.77
C ILE A 87 1.44 -10.71 -5.99
N ALA A 88 2.30 -9.96 -5.29
CA ALA A 88 3.76 -10.11 -5.40
C ALA A 88 4.20 -11.53 -5.01
N ALA A 89 3.78 -12.01 -3.84
CA ALA A 89 4.12 -13.35 -3.35
C ALA A 89 3.55 -14.46 -4.24
N GLY A 90 2.35 -14.26 -4.80
CA GLY A 90 1.74 -15.22 -5.74
C GLY A 90 2.43 -15.30 -7.11
N GLY A 91 3.27 -14.32 -7.46
CA GLY A 91 4.10 -14.35 -8.67
C GLY A 91 5.44 -15.07 -8.49
N VAL A 92 5.76 -15.52 -7.28
CA VAL A 92 6.99 -16.26 -6.95
C VAL A 92 6.72 -17.76 -7.03
N ASP A 93 7.58 -18.50 -7.74
CA ASP A 93 7.53 -19.96 -7.76
C ASP A 93 8.94 -20.57 -7.69
N TYR A 94 9.24 -21.23 -6.57
CA TYR A 94 10.51 -21.94 -6.34
C TYR A 94 10.49 -23.40 -6.79
N HIS A 95 9.33 -23.94 -7.19
CA HIS A 95 9.13 -25.35 -7.50
C HIS A 95 9.52 -26.31 -6.35
N ASP A 96 9.48 -25.82 -5.11
CA ASP A 96 9.84 -26.58 -3.91
C ASP A 96 8.99 -26.19 -2.68
N SER A 97 9.37 -26.69 -1.50
CA SER A 97 8.63 -26.48 -0.24
C SER A 97 8.56 -25.02 0.23
N ARG A 98 9.44 -24.12 -0.24
CA ARG A 98 9.44 -22.70 0.14
C ARG A 98 8.18 -21.98 -0.27
N ASN A 99 7.51 -22.45 -1.33
CA ASN A 99 6.24 -21.89 -1.79
C ASN A 99 5.16 -21.87 -0.69
N SER A 100 5.20 -22.80 0.26
CA SER A 100 4.26 -22.84 1.40
C SER A 100 4.38 -21.61 2.31
N GLY A 101 5.57 -21.01 2.42
CA GLY A 101 5.82 -19.82 3.23
C GLY A 101 5.28 -18.52 2.62
N LEU A 102 5.07 -18.48 1.30
CA LEU A 102 4.61 -17.28 0.58
C LEU A 102 3.19 -16.84 0.99
N LEU A 103 2.36 -17.77 1.49
CA LEU A 103 1.03 -17.46 2.04
C LEU A 103 1.10 -16.56 3.29
N GLY A 104 2.23 -16.54 3.99
CA GLY A 104 2.45 -15.65 5.13
C GLY A 104 2.85 -14.23 4.73
N ALA A 105 3.34 -14.01 3.51
CA ALA A 105 3.88 -12.73 3.07
C ALA A 105 2.90 -11.55 3.26
N PRO A 106 1.59 -11.66 2.99
CA PRO A 106 0.67 -10.54 3.22
C PRO A 106 0.52 -10.15 4.69
N VAL A 107 0.58 -11.12 5.60
CA VAL A 107 0.50 -10.89 7.04
C VAL A 107 1.76 -10.21 7.55
N TYR A 108 2.93 -10.66 7.10
CA TYR A 108 4.21 -10.02 7.44
C TYR A 108 4.31 -8.61 6.85
N SER A 109 3.92 -8.44 5.58
CA SER A 109 3.87 -7.14 4.90
C SER A 109 2.96 -6.15 5.64
N LEU A 110 1.76 -6.57 6.03
CA LEU A 110 0.86 -5.75 6.82
C LEU A 110 1.46 -5.39 8.18
N SER A 111 2.11 -6.35 8.85
CA SER A 111 2.75 -6.11 10.16
C SER A 111 3.84 -5.04 10.07
N ILE A 112 4.70 -5.10 9.04
CA ILE A 112 5.67 -4.04 8.71
C ILE A 112 4.94 -2.73 8.43
N GLY A 113 3.87 -2.78 7.63
CA GLY A 113 3.07 -1.62 7.29
C GLY A 113 2.46 -0.93 8.50
N LEU A 114 1.97 -1.68 9.49
CA LEU A 114 1.40 -1.13 10.72
C LEU A 114 2.43 -0.35 11.54
N LEU A 115 3.70 -0.76 11.54
CA LEU A 115 4.79 -0.04 12.19
C LEU A 115 5.00 1.37 11.60
N LEU A 116 4.66 1.56 10.32
CA LEU A 116 4.68 2.88 9.68
C LEU A 116 3.33 3.60 9.78
N LEU A 117 2.24 2.88 9.55
CA LEU A 117 0.89 3.43 9.50
C LEU A 117 0.50 4.05 10.85
N PHE A 118 0.82 3.39 11.96
CA PHE A 118 0.48 3.87 13.29
C PHE A 118 1.10 5.25 13.63
N PRO A 119 2.45 5.42 13.59
CA PRO A 119 3.05 6.72 13.90
C PRO A 119 2.65 7.82 12.90
N LEU A 120 2.52 7.50 11.61
CA LEU A 120 2.08 8.48 10.60
C LEU A 120 0.62 8.91 10.82
N THR A 121 -0.25 7.98 11.23
CA THR A 121 -1.65 8.28 11.56
C THR A 121 -1.74 9.18 12.80
N ILE A 122 -0.92 8.96 13.83
CA ILE A 122 -0.83 9.85 15.00
C ILE A 122 -0.38 11.24 14.57
N LEU A 123 0.69 11.34 13.78
CA LEU A 123 1.19 12.62 13.30
C LEU A 123 0.12 13.38 12.49
N ALA A 124 -0.51 12.71 11.52
CA ALA A 124 -1.58 13.31 10.71
C ALA A 124 -2.78 13.74 11.56
N THR A 125 -3.15 12.96 12.58
CA THR A 125 -4.20 13.29 13.54
C THR A 125 -3.89 14.61 14.25
N LEU A 126 -2.67 14.77 14.77
CA LEU A 126 -2.24 15.99 15.45
C LEU A 126 -2.25 17.21 14.52
N LEU A 127 -1.83 17.04 13.27
CA LEU A 127 -1.82 18.11 12.26
C LEU A 127 -3.24 18.55 11.87
N ILE A 128 -4.14 17.60 11.62
CA ILE A 128 -5.56 17.88 11.31
C ILE A 128 -6.22 18.62 12.48
N TRP A 129 -5.94 18.18 13.70
CA TRP A 129 -6.48 18.80 14.90
C TRP A 129 -5.96 20.22 15.12
N LYS A 130 -4.65 20.44 14.95
CA LYS A 130 -4.03 21.79 15.02
C LYS A 130 -4.66 22.74 13.99
N LYS A 131 -4.81 22.29 12.74
CA LYS A 131 -5.45 23.07 11.67
C LYS A 131 -6.89 23.46 12.01
N ARG A 132 -7.67 22.54 12.60
CA ARG A 132 -9.05 22.83 13.02
C ARG A 132 -9.15 23.83 14.16
N ARG A 133 -8.22 23.81 15.12
CA ARG A 133 -8.17 24.81 16.19
C ARG A 133 -7.84 26.21 15.66
N ALA A 134 -6.93 26.33 14.71
CA ALA A 134 -6.54 27.62 14.14
C ALA A 134 -7.65 28.29 13.30
N ASN A 135 -8.59 27.48 12.78
CA ASN A 135 -9.72 27.95 11.97
C ASN A 135 -11.01 28.20 12.80
N ARG A 136 -10.95 28.08 14.14
CA ARG A 136 -12.03 28.44 15.06
C ARG A 136 -11.73 29.79 15.68
#